data_AF-A0A7M1NW46-F1
#
_entry.id   AF-A0A7M1NW46-F1
#
_cell.length_a   1.000
_cell.length_b   1.000
_cell.length_c   1.000
_cell.angle_alpha   90.00
_cell.angle_beta   90.00
_cell.angle_gamma   90.00
#
_symmetry.space_group_name_H-M   'P 1'
#
loop_
_entity.id
_entity.type
_entity.pdbx_description
1 polymer ?
#
loop_
_entity_poly.entity_id
_entity_poly.type
_entity_poly.pdbx_seq_one_letter_code
_entity_poly.pdbx_strand_id
1 'polypeptide(L)'
;MEKSLPPKPSVSEVNKYLDEWINLEGYTSQERALNKLFLELLPGNSEITDILLKASCLNDFYSTRIFAIYPVAKRILSIKDLDKRLKAGDIKLVRELGNVKIGDNKRYFYSFATKYCSHHNPIAFPIYDSYVEKVLLYFNKVDKFSPFKKEDLKNYRKFKGILLNFQRYYKLEGFNLKEIDRYLWLLGKEYFSKKIVYLI
;
A
#
# COMPACT_ATOMS: atom_id res chain seq x y z
N MET A 1 29.90 -3.75 9.73
CA MET A 1 28.80 -4.75 9.73
C MET A 1 28.39 -4.99 8.29
N GLU A 2 28.65 -6.18 7.75
CA GLU A 2 28.03 -6.60 6.48
C GLU A 2 26.52 -6.42 6.59
N LYS A 3 25.91 -5.83 5.55
CA LYS A 3 24.46 -5.81 5.46
C LYS A 3 24.04 -7.26 5.19
N SER A 4 23.33 -7.87 6.14
CA SER A 4 22.66 -9.14 5.90
C SER A 4 21.76 -8.99 4.67
N LEU A 5 21.74 -10.04 3.83
CA LEU A 5 20.82 -10.10 2.70
C LEU A 5 19.45 -10.57 3.20
N PRO A 6 18.33 -10.10 2.61
CA PRO A 6 17.02 -10.55 3.02
C PRO A 6 16.86 -12.06 2.77
N PRO A 7 16.30 -12.82 3.72
CA PRO A 7 16.07 -14.26 3.55
C PRO A 7 15.11 -14.54 2.39
N LYS A 8 15.29 -15.70 1.75
CA LYS A 8 14.44 -16.12 0.63
C LYS A 8 12.98 -16.27 1.10
N PRO A 9 11.99 -15.69 0.38
CA PRO A 9 10.59 -15.81 0.76
C PRO A 9 10.14 -17.26 0.81
N SER A 10 9.43 -17.58 1.89
CA SER A 10 8.85 -18.90 2.17
C SER A 10 7.68 -18.74 3.12
N VAL A 11 6.86 -19.78 3.28
CA VAL A 11 5.75 -19.78 4.25
C VAL A 11 6.24 -19.47 5.67
N SER A 12 7.37 -20.06 6.07
CA SER A 12 7.97 -19.82 7.39
C SER A 12 8.40 -18.36 7.57
N GLU A 13 9.02 -17.76 6.55
CA GLU A 13 9.44 -16.35 6.61
C GLU A 13 8.25 -15.41 6.65
N VAL A 14 7.20 -15.65 5.86
CA VAL A 14 5.99 -14.82 5.90
C VAL A 14 5.35 -14.88 7.29
N ASN A 15 5.15 -16.07 7.85
CA ASN A 15 4.56 -16.22 9.20
C ASN A 15 5.38 -15.52 10.27
N LYS A 16 6.72 -15.66 10.25
CA LYS A 16 7.62 -14.96 11.18
C LYS A 16 7.33 -13.45 11.22
N TYR A 17 7.28 -12.79 10.07
CA TYR A 17 7.01 -11.34 10.01
C TYR A 17 5.56 -10.99 10.35
N LEU A 18 4.60 -11.84 10.04
CA LEU A 18 3.20 -11.63 10.45
C LEU A 18 3.03 -11.74 11.97
N ASP A 19 3.78 -12.61 12.64
CA ASP A 19 3.79 -12.72 14.10
C ASP A 19 4.47 -11.49 14.73
N GLU A 20 5.57 -11.00 14.13
CA GLU A 20 6.20 -9.74 14.54
C GLU A 20 5.26 -8.54 14.39
N TRP A 21 4.45 -8.49 13.32
CA TRP A 21 3.49 -7.41 13.08
C TRP A 21 2.58 -7.18 14.28
N ILE A 22 2.10 -8.25 14.93
CA ILE A 22 1.17 -8.18 16.07
C ILE A 22 1.78 -7.39 17.24
N ASN A 23 3.10 -7.47 17.41
CA ASN A 23 3.83 -6.82 18.51
C ASN A 23 4.26 -5.38 18.20
N LEU A 24 4.01 -4.88 16.99
CA LEU A 24 4.29 -3.49 16.61
C LEU A 24 3.15 -2.57 17.04
N GLU A 25 3.06 -2.28 18.33
CA GLU A 25 1.93 -1.56 18.96
C GLU A 25 1.56 -0.25 18.24
N GLY A 26 2.56 0.57 17.86
CA GLY A 26 2.30 1.83 17.14
C GLY A 26 1.64 1.62 15.77
N TYR A 27 2.19 0.73 14.93
CA TYR A 27 1.65 0.47 13.59
C TYR A 27 0.31 -0.26 13.64
N THR A 28 0.16 -1.23 14.53
CA THR A 28 -1.10 -1.96 14.70
C THR A 28 -2.20 -1.06 15.23
N SER A 29 -1.90 -0.15 16.16
CA SER A 29 -2.88 0.83 16.67
C SER A 29 -3.32 1.81 15.59
N GLN A 30 -2.39 2.31 14.78
CA GLN A 30 -2.70 3.17 13.62
C GLN A 30 -3.59 2.45 12.59
N GLU A 31 -3.26 1.19 12.25
CA GLU A 31 -4.07 0.40 11.34
C GLU A 31 -5.47 0.13 11.91
N ARG A 32 -5.59 -0.23 13.20
CA ARG A 32 -6.89 -0.41 13.87
C ARG A 32 -7.72 0.87 13.88
N ALA A 33 -7.10 2.01 14.16
CA ALA A 33 -7.77 3.31 14.12
C ALA A 33 -8.29 3.65 12.71
N LEU A 34 -7.51 3.37 11.67
CA LEU A 34 -7.97 3.55 10.29
C LEU A 34 -9.10 2.57 9.93
N ASN A 35 -9.00 1.29 10.34
CA ASN A 35 -10.08 0.33 10.11
C ASN A 35 -11.38 0.79 10.78
N LYS A 36 -11.31 1.26 12.03
CA LYS A 36 -12.46 1.83 12.74
C LYS A 36 -13.05 3.02 11.97
N LEU A 37 -12.20 3.94 11.51
CA LEU A 37 -12.63 5.10 10.75
C LEU A 37 -13.29 4.73 9.40
N PHE A 38 -12.67 3.83 8.64
CA PHE A 38 -13.09 3.48 7.28
C PHE A 38 -14.22 2.46 7.21
N LEU A 39 -14.39 1.60 8.22
CA LEU A 39 -15.31 0.47 8.15
C LEU A 39 -16.48 0.58 9.13
N GLU A 40 -16.31 1.31 10.23
CA GLU A 40 -17.34 1.43 11.27
C GLU A 40 -17.94 2.84 11.30
N LEU A 41 -17.10 3.87 11.42
CA LEU A 41 -17.57 5.24 11.61
C LEU A 41 -18.02 5.88 10.29
N LEU A 42 -17.19 5.81 9.24
CA LEU A 42 -17.39 6.54 7.98
C LEU A 42 -17.24 5.61 6.75
N PRO A 43 -18.10 4.57 6.61
CA PRO A 43 -17.94 3.55 5.57
C PRO A 43 -18.14 4.07 4.14
N GLY A 44 -18.99 5.08 3.95
CA GLY A 44 -19.33 5.63 2.63
C GLY A 44 -18.39 6.73 2.15
N ASN A 45 -18.51 7.10 0.88
CA ASN A 45 -17.71 8.17 0.25
C ASN A 45 -18.57 9.26 -0.40
N SER A 46 -19.79 9.50 0.11
CA SER A 46 -20.71 10.52 -0.41
C SER A 46 -20.56 11.90 0.24
N GLU A 47 -19.98 11.98 1.43
CA GLU A 47 -19.86 13.23 2.18
C GLU A 47 -18.42 13.75 2.18
N ILE A 48 -18.24 15.04 1.86
CA ILE A 48 -16.90 15.64 1.77
C ILE A 48 -16.18 15.68 3.13
N THR A 49 -16.92 15.89 4.22
CA THR A 49 -16.38 15.92 5.58
C THR A 49 -15.82 14.56 5.98
N ASP A 50 -16.52 13.50 5.62
CA ASP A 50 -16.13 12.12 5.95
C ASP A 50 -14.89 11.72 5.16
N ILE A 51 -14.86 12.08 3.87
CA ILE A 51 -13.71 11.88 3.01
C ILE A 51 -12.50 12.68 3.51
N LEU A 52 -12.69 13.91 3.99
CA LEU A 52 -11.61 14.73 4.55
C LEU A 52 -11.00 14.08 5.80
N LEU A 53 -11.82 13.56 6.71
CA LEU A 53 -11.35 12.84 7.89
C LEU A 53 -10.54 11.60 7.49
N LYS A 54 -11.11 10.76 6.63
CA LYS A 54 -10.45 9.56 6.10
C LYS A 54 -9.13 9.87 5.41
N ALA A 55 -9.13 10.82 4.49
CA ALA A 55 -7.95 11.19 3.72
C ALA A 55 -6.86 11.81 4.61
N SER A 56 -7.23 12.63 5.59
CA SER A 56 -6.27 13.27 6.50
C SER A 56 -5.60 12.26 7.42
N CYS A 57 -6.38 11.41 8.10
CA CYS A 57 -5.83 10.36 8.97
C CYS A 57 -4.95 9.38 8.18
N LEU A 58 -5.41 8.95 7.00
CA LEU A 58 -4.63 8.05 6.15
C LEU A 58 -3.33 8.70 5.65
N ASN A 59 -3.38 9.97 5.25
CA ASN A 59 -2.19 10.69 4.81
C ASN A 59 -1.14 10.82 5.92
N ASP A 60 -1.59 11.06 7.16
CA ASP A 60 -0.72 11.18 8.33
C ASP A 60 -0.08 9.83 8.69
N PHE A 61 -0.90 8.80 8.96
CA PHE A 61 -0.41 7.51 9.45
C PHE A 61 0.46 6.76 8.43
N TYR A 62 0.19 6.93 7.14
CA TYR A 62 1.05 6.39 6.08
C TYR A 62 2.11 7.37 5.58
N SER A 63 2.19 8.57 6.14
CA SER A 63 3.14 9.62 5.75
C SER A 63 3.17 9.85 4.24
N THR A 64 2.01 9.96 3.58
CA THR A 64 1.94 10.08 2.11
C THR A 64 2.33 11.47 1.58
N ARG A 65 2.60 12.42 2.50
CA ARG A 65 3.11 13.78 2.23
C ARG A 65 2.22 14.60 1.29
N ILE A 66 0.91 14.49 1.47
CA ILE A 66 -0.07 15.33 0.80
C ILE A 66 -0.32 16.56 1.66
N PHE A 67 0.07 17.73 1.15
CA PHE A 67 -0.13 19.00 1.87
C PHE A 67 -1.51 19.62 1.59
N ALA A 68 -1.98 19.54 0.34
CA ALA A 68 -3.30 20.02 -0.07
C ALA A 68 -4.30 18.86 -0.07
N ILE A 69 -4.84 18.52 1.11
CA ILE A 69 -5.75 17.37 1.25
C ILE A 69 -7.13 17.62 0.64
N TYR A 70 -7.61 18.87 0.64
CA TYR A 70 -8.94 19.21 0.16
C TYR A 70 -9.17 18.90 -1.34
N PRO A 71 -8.25 19.24 -2.28
CA PRO A 71 -8.35 18.78 -3.66
C PRO A 71 -8.43 17.26 -3.82
N VAL A 72 -7.74 16.50 -2.96
CA VAL A 72 -7.79 15.04 -2.95
C VAL A 72 -9.18 14.57 -2.52
N ALA A 73 -9.72 15.12 -1.44
CA ALA A 73 -11.07 14.81 -0.98
C ALA A 73 -12.14 15.13 -2.03
N LYS A 74 -12.06 16.30 -2.67
CA LYS A 74 -12.94 16.65 -3.80
C LYS A 74 -12.83 15.67 -4.96
N ARG A 75 -11.61 15.20 -5.26
CA ARG A 75 -11.41 14.21 -6.33
C ARG A 75 -12.11 12.89 -6.00
N ILE A 76 -11.96 12.39 -4.77
CA ILE A 76 -12.63 11.18 -4.29
C ILE A 76 -14.15 11.34 -4.43
N LEU A 77 -14.71 12.44 -3.90
CA LEU A 77 -16.15 12.74 -3.98
C LEU A 77 -16.68 12.77 -5.42
N SER A 78 -15.88 13.23 -6.38
CA SER A 78 -16.30 13.36 -7.78
C SER A 78 -16.43 12.02 -8.53
N ILE A 79 -15.99 10.91 -7.95
CA ILE A 79 -15.98 9.61 -8.64
C ILE A 79 -17.35 8.98 -8.55
N LYS A 80 -17.96 8.75 -9.72
CA LYS A 80 -19.23 8.07 -9.85
C LYS A 80 -19.14 6.62 -9.32
N ASP A 81 -20.14 6.23 -8.53
CA ASP A 81 -20.35 4.88 -7.99
C ASP A 81 -19.14 4.35 -7.19
N LEU A 82 -18.41 5.24 -6.50
CA LEU A 82 -17.14 4.89 -5.84
C LEU A 82 -17.25 3.70 -4.89
N ASP A 83 -18.22 3.71 -3.96
CA ASP A 83 -18.38 2.63 -2.96
C ASP A 83 -18.67 1.27 -3.60
N LYS A 84 -19.56 1.24 -4.61
CA LYS A 84 -19.86 0.04 -5.38
C LYS A 84 -18.61 -0.50 -6.09
N ARG A 85 -17.83 0.39 -6.71
CA ARG A 85 -16.62 0.03 -7.46
C ARG A 85 -15.48 -0.44 -6.54
N LEU A 86 -15.34 0.15 -5.35
CA LEU A 86 -14.41 -0.31 -4.31
C LEU A 86 -14.76 -1.73 -3.86
N LYS A 87 -16.04 -1.99 -3.57
CA LYS A 87 -16.51 -3.33 -3.18
C LYS A 87 -16.28 -4.37 -4.29
N ALA A 88 -16.51 -3.97 -5.55
CA ALA A 88 -16.27 -4.83 -6.72
C ALA A 88 -14.79 -5.04 -7.07
N GLY A 89 -13.85 -4.35 -6.43
CA GLY A 89 -12.43 -4.49 -6.71
C GLY A 89 -11.99 -3.85 -8.03
N ASP A 90 -12.66 -2.78 -8.47
CA ASP A 90 -12.33 -2.09 -9.72
C ASP A 90 -10.97 -1.36 -9.61
N ILE A 91 -9.93 -2.01 -10.11
CA ILE A 91 -8.54 -1.53 -10.06
C ILE A 91 -8.31 -0.20 -10.81
N LYS A 92 -9.24 0.24 -11.67
CA LYS A 92 -9.13 1.55 -12.35
C LYS A 92 -9.22 2.71 -11.36
N LEU A 93 -9.91 2.49 -10.23
CA LEU A 93 -10.08 3.49 -9.17
C LEU A 93 -8.75 4.05 -8.66
N VAL A 94 -7.69 3.24 -8.58
CA VAL A 94 -6.38 3.73 -8.11
C VAL A 94 -5.84 4.86 -9.00
N ARG A 95 -6.00 4.73 -10.32
CA ARG A 95 -5.60 5.81 -11.25
C ARG A 95 -6.57 7.00 -11.15
N GLU A 96 -7.87 6.74 -11.05
CA GLU A 96 -8.87 7.81 -10.98
C GLU A 96 -8.73 8.65 -9.71
N LEU A 97 -8.62 8.02 -8.53
CA LEU A 97 -8.42 8.66 -7.22
C LEU A 97 -7.11 9.43 -7.16
N GLY A 98 -6.02 8.81 -7.62
CA GLY A 98 -4.70 9.41 -7.48
C GLY A 98 -4.46 10.61 -8.38
N ASN A 99 -5.16 10.74 -9.51
CA ASN A 99 -5.01 11.86 -10.44
C ASN A 99 -5.80 13.08 -9.94
N VAL A 100 -5.11 13.99 -9.26
CA VAL A 100 -5.70 15.17 -8.62
C VAL A 100 -5.18 16.43 -9.30
N LYS A 101 -6.10 17.38 -9.53
CA LYS A 101 -5.77 18.74 -10.00
C LYS A 101 -5.58 19.65 -8.78
N ILE A 102 -4.44 20.33 -8.69
CA ILE A 102 -4.10 21.30 -7.64
C ILE A 102 -3.70 22.60 -8.34
N GLY A 103 -4.58 23.62 -8.28
CA GLY A 103 -4.47 24.78 -9.17
C GLY A 103 -4.49 24.32 -10.62
N ASP A 104 -3.54 24.76 -11.43
CA ASP A 104 -3.41 24.31 -12.83
C ASP A 104 -2.60 23.03 -13.01
N ASN A 105 -1.93 22.57 -11.94
CA ASN A 105 -1.07 21.41 -12.00
C ASN A 105 -1.85 20.11 -11.78
N LYS A 106 -1.47 19.05 -12.51
CA LYS A 106 -1.92 17.68 -12.24
C LYS A 106 -0.85 16.94 -11.46
N ARG A 107 -1.24 16.30 -10.36
CA ARG A 107 -0.34 15.48 -9.54
C ARG A 107 -0.93 14.08 -9.36
N TYR A 108 -0.07 13.07 -9.46
CA TYR A 108 -0.48 11.68 -9.28
C TYR A 108 -0.08 11.16 -7.88
N PHE A 109 -1.05 11.10 -6.97
CA PHE A 109 -0.88 10.57 -5.61
C PHE A 109 -1.04 9.05 -5.57
N TYR A 110 -0.18 8.34 -6.29
CA TYR A 110 -0.28 6.89 -6.48
C TYR A 110 -0.29 6.10 -5.17
N SER A 111 0.70 6.33 -4.29
CA SER A 111 0.82 5.64 -2.99
C SER A 111 -0.44 5.82 -2.14
N PHE A 112 -0.92 7.06 -2.01
CA PHE A 112 -2.17 7.37 -1.32
C PHE A 112 -3.37 6.64 -1.92
N ALA A 113 -3.53 6.67 -3.25
CA ALA A 113 -4.66 6.02 -3.90
C ALA A 113 -4.68 4.49 -3.67
N THR A 114 -3.53 3.82 -3.69
CA THR A 114 -3.47 2.38 -3.36
C THR A 114 -3.91 2.10 -1.92
N LYS A 115 -3.47 2.94 -0.97
CA LYS A 115 -3.79 2.82 0.46
C LYS A 115 -5.27 3.09 0.72
N TYR A 116 -5.82 4.15 0.11
CA TYR A 116 -7.23 4.49 0.23
C TYR A 116 -8.14 3.36 -0.26
N CYS A 117 -7.85 2.80 -1.44
CA CYS A 117 -8.61 1.66 -1.95
C CYS A 117 -8.45 0.41 -1.06
N SER A 118 -7.24 0.15 -0.56
CA SER A 118 -6.96 -1.01 0.29
C SER A 118 -7.71 -0.99 1.63
N HIS A 119 -7.91 0.18 2.25
CA HIS A 119 -8.70 0.26 3.49
C HIS A 119 -10.18 -0.02 3.27
N HIS A 120 -10.70 0.20 2.06
CA HIS A 120 -12.07 -0.18 1.70
C HIS A 120 -12.19 -1.64 1.25
N ASN A 121 -11.16 -2.19 0.60
CA ASN A 121 -11.16 -3.58 0.13
C ASN A 121 -9.72 -4.13 0.06
N PRO A 122 -9.18 -4.66 1.16
CA PRO A 122 -7.78 -5.05 1.25
C PRO A 122 -7.44 -6.30 0.42
N ILE A 123 -8.45 -7.11 0.09
CA ILE A 123 -8.28 -8.32 -0.72
C ILE A 123 -8.07 -7.97 -2.19
N ALA A 124 -8.80 -6.96 -2.69
CA ALA A 124 -8.73 -6.59 -4.10
C ALA A 124 -7.58 -5.61 -4.41
N PHE A 125 -7.21 -4.76 -3.45
CA PHE A 125 -6.29 -3.64 -3.68
C PHE A 125 -4.98 -3.78 -2.89
N PRO A 126 -3.93 -4.37 -3.48
CA PRO A 126 -2.61 -4.33 -2.87
C PRO A 126 -2.11 -2.90 -2.73
N ILE A 127 -1.37 -2.62 -1.65
CA ILE A 127 -0.77 -1.32 -1.37
C ILE A 127 0.55 -1.23 -2.13
N TYR A 128 0.81 -0.06 -2.71
CA TYR A 128 2.14 0.27 -3.19
C TYR A 128 2.87 1.08 -2.12
N ASP A 129 4.08 0.65 -1.77
CA ASP A 129 5.02 1.39 -0.93
C ASP A 129 6.45 1.29 -1.48
N SER A 130 7.31 2.24 -1.08
CA SER A 130 8.73 2.24 -1.45
C SER A 130 9.49 1.01 -0.97
N TYR A 131 9.12 0.44 0.19
CA TYR A 131 9.72 -0.79 0.70
C TYR A 131 9.31 -2.01 -0.14
N VAL A 132 8.02 -2.12 -0.46
CA VAL A 132 7.49 -3.17 -1.35
C VAL A 132 8.19 -3.12 -2.71
N GLU A 133 8.37 -1.93 -3.30
CA GLU A 133 9.13 -1.78 -4.56
C GLU A 133 10.56 -2.33 -4.44
N LYS A 134 11.29 -1.97 -3.38
CA LYS A 134 12.68 -2.41 -3.20
C LYS A 134 12.79 -3.92 -3.07
N VAL A 135 11.89 -4.54 -2.29
CA VAL A 135 11.86 -5.99 -2.09
C VAL A 135 11.56 -6.72 -3.40
N LEU A 136 10.54 -6.28 -4.15
CA LEU A 136 10.21 -6.88 -5.44
C LEU A 136 11.35 -6.75 -6.45
N LEU A 137 12.01 -5.59 -6.52
CA LEU A 137 13.16 -5.39 -7.40
C LEU A 137 14.35 -6.26 -7.00
N TYR A 138 14.62 -6.39 -5.70
CA TYR A 138 15.71 -7.23 -5.20
C TYR A 138 15.49 -8.69 -5.59
N PHE A 139 14.35 -9.27 -5.21
CA PHE A 139 14.07 -10.67 -5.50
C PHE A 139 13.93 -10.94 -6.99
N ASN A 140 13.45 -9.98 -7.79
CA ASN A 140 13.44 -10.17 -9.24
C ASN A 140 14.84 -10.12 -9.86
N LYS A 141 15.78 -9.37 -9.24
CA LYS A 141 17.17 -9.38 -9.67
C LYS A 141 17.82 -10.74 -9.42
N VAL A 142 17.55 -11.34 -8.25
CA VAL A 142 18.15 -12.61 -7.80
C VAL A 142 17.49 -13.81 -8.50
N ASP A 143 16.17 -13.91 -8.43
CA ASP A 143 15.42 -15.13 -8.75
C ASP A 143 14.66 -15.06 -10.09
N LYS A 144 14.56 -13.87 -10.69
CA LYS A 144 13.87 -13.62 -11.98
C LYS A 144 12.41 -14.12 -11.99
N PHE A 145 11.70 -13.96 -10.86
CA PHE A 145 10.36 -14.50 -10.68
C PHE A 145 9.29 -13.92 -11.64
N SER A 146 9.52 -12.75 -12.24
CA SER A 146 8.58 -12.13 -13.18
C SER A 146 9.28 -11.23 -14.20
N PRO A 147 8.87 -11.23 -15.49
CA PRO A 147 9.39 -10.28 -16.47
C PRO A 147 8.77 -8.89 -16.26
N PHE A 148 9.49 -7.98 -15.59
CA PHE A 148 9.08 -6.58 -15.42
C PHE A 148 10.28 -5.65 -15.24
N LYS A 149 10.08 -4.37 -15.54
CA LYS A 149 11.00 -3.27 -15.22
C LYS A 149 10.43 -2.39 -14.12
N LYS A 150 11.27 -1.57 -13.49
CA LYS A 150 10.88 -0.74 -12.33
C LYS A 150 9.65 0.13 -12.60
N GLU A 151 9.54 0.70 -13.80
CA GLU A 151 8.44 1.59 -14.18
C GLU A 151 7.10 0.86 -14.22
N ASP A 152 7.10 -0.46 -14.42
CA ASP A 152 5.88 -1.27 -14.42
C ASP A 152 5.21 -1.30 -13.04
N LEU A 153 5.97 -1.09 -11.95
CA LEU A 153 5.42 -1.00 -10.59
C LEU A 153 4.57 0.27 -10.37
N LYS A 154 4.68 1.27 -11.26
CA LYS A 154 3.81 2.45 -11.28
C LYS A 154 2.55 2.27 -12.13
N ASN A 155 2.43 1.14 -12.84
CA ASN A 155 1.18 0.74 -13.48
C ASN A 155 0.46 -0.25 -12.56
N TYR A 156 -0.65 0.18 -11.95
CA TYR A 156 -1.31 -0.61 -10.90
C TYR A 156 -1.73 -2.03 -11.33
N ARG A 157 -2.18 -2.20 -12.58
CA ARG A 157 -2.54 -3.52 -13.12
C ARG A 157 -1.31 -4.43 -13.21
N LYS A 158 -0.19 -3.90 -13.71
CA LYS A 158 1.07 -4.65 -13.78
C LYS A 158 1.62 -4.94 -12.39
N PHE A 159 1.61 -3.95 -11.49
CA PHE A 159 2.02 -4.09 -10.10
C PHE A 159 1.27 -5.24 -9.39
N LYS A 160 -0.07 -5.25 -9.48
CA LYS A 160 -0.87 -6.36 -8.93
C LYS A 160 -0.48 -7.71 -9.55
N GLY A 161 -0.26 -7.77 -10.86
CA GLY A 161 0.22 -8.97 -11.54
C GLY A 161 1.59 -9.44 -11.04
N ILE A 162 2.53 -8.52 -10.81
CA ILE A 162 3.87 -8.81 -10.29
C ILE A 162 3.79 -9.39 -8.87
N LEU A 163 2.92 -8.86 -8.01
CA LEU A 163 2.68 -9.43 -6.68
C LEU A 163 2.11 -10.85 -6.75
N LEU A 164 1.17 -11.11 -7.65
CA LEU A 164 0.62 -12.46 -7.84
C LEU A 164 1.68 -13.43 -8.38
N ASN A 165 2.56 -12.98 -9.27
CA ASN A 165 3.69 -13.78 -9.75
C ASN A 165 4.70 -14.06 -8.62
N PHE A 166 4.97 -13.07 -7.77
CA PHE A 166 5.79 -13.24 -6.56
C PHE A 166 5.21 -14.32 -5.66
N GLN A 167 3.90 -14.27 -5.36
CA GLN A 167 3.24 -15.29 -4.55
C GLN A 167 3.42 -16.68 -5.15
N ARG A 168 3.12 -16.86 -6.44
CA ARG A 168 3.21 -18.16 -7.12
C ARG A 168 4.62 -18.72 -7.13
N TYR A 169 5.60 -17.87 -7.43
CA TYR A 169 6.99 -18.29 -7.52
C TYR A 169 7.52 -18.83 -6.18
N TYR A 170 7.15 -18.18 -5.07
CA TYR A 170 7.56 -18.59 -3.72
C TYR A 170 6.57 -19.51 -3.00
N LYS A 171 5.52 -19.99 -3.70
CA LYS A 171 4.47 -20.86 -3.14
C LYS A 171 3.74 -20.24 -1.93
N LEU A 172 3.37 -18.96 -2.05
CA LEU A 172 2.75 -18.13 -1.00
C LEU A 172 1.27 -17.82 -1.30
N GLU A 173 0.61 -18.58 -2.16
CA GLU A 173 -0.80 -18.39 -2.52
C GLU A 173 -1.76 -18.66 -1.35
N GLY A 174 -1.28 -19.32 -0.29
CA GLY A 174 -2.03 -19.48 0.97
C GLY A 174 -2.23 -18.16 1.73
N PHE A 175 -1.46 -17.12 1.42
CA PHE A 175 -1.60 -15.78 2.00
C PHE A 175 -2.39 -14.86 1.08
N ASN A 176 -3.20 -13.98 1.67
CA ASN A 176 -3.87 -12.94 0.91
C ASN A 176 -2.92 -11.76 0.60
N LEU A 177 -3.33 -10.86 -0.29
CA LEU A 177 -2.50 -9.73 -0.71
C LEU A 177 -2.17 -8.76 0.43
N LYS A 178 -3.00 -8.68 1.48
CA LYS A 178 -2.73 -7.85 2.66
C LYS A 178 -1.60 -8.43 3.51
N GLU A 179 -1.60 -9.74 3.70
CA GLU A 179 -0.54 -10.45 4.42
C GLU A 179 0.79 -10.36 3.68
N ILE A 180 0.76 -10.52 2.35
CA ILE A 180 1.95 -10.33 1.51
C ILE A 180 2.45 -8.88 1.58
N ASP A 181 1.56 -7.89 1.54
CA ASP A 181 1.96 -6.48 1.69
C ASP A 181 2.66 -6.22 3.02
N ARG A 182 2.11 -6.70 4.14
CA ARG A 182 2.74 -6.59 5.47
C ARG A 182 4.11 -7.25 5.51
N TYR A 183 4.23 -8.47 4.98
CA TYR A 183 5.51 -9.18 4.89
C TYR A 183 6.54 -8.37 4.08
N LEU A 184 6.19 -7.95 2.87
CA LEU A 184 7.09 -7.20 1.99
C LEU A 184 7.48 -5.84 2.60
N TRP A 185 6.56 -5.19 3.30
CA TRP A 185 6.84 -3.92 3.96
C TRP A 185 7.79 -4.09 5.16
N LEU A 186 7.57 -5.08 6.02
CA LEU A 186 8.43 -5.35 7.18
C LEU A 186 9.83 -5.79 6.76
N LEU A 187 9.93 -6.75 5.85
CA LEU A 187 11.19 -7.18 5.26
C LEU A 187 11.91 -6.00 4.59
N GLY A 188 11.16 -5.18 3.85
CA GLY A 188 11.66 -3.98 3.22
C GLY A 188 12.23 -2.97 4.21
N LYS A 189 11.53 -2.75 5.33
CA LYS A 189 11.95 -1.87 6.41
C LYS A 189 13.21 -2.37 7.10
N GLU A 190 13.32 -3.66 7.39
CA GLU A 190 14.49 -4.25 8.05
C GLU A 190 15.74 -4.14 7.16
N TYR A 191 15.65 -4.56 5.89
CA TYR A 191 16.82 -4.72 5.03
C TYR A 191 17.15 -3.49 4.16
N PHE A 192 16.18 -2.61 3.92
CA PHE A 192 16.34 -1.49 2.99
C PHE A 192 15.98 -0.11 3.58
N SER A 193 15.78 -0.02 4.90
CA SER A 193 15.78 1.28 5.56
C SER A 193 17.18 1.89 5.51
N LYS A 194 17.24 3.22 5.34
CA LYS A 194 18.49 3.93 5.57
C LYS A 194 18.71 3.91 7.08
N LYS A 195 19.77 3.28 7.58
CA LYS A 195 20.22 3.51 8.96
C LYS A 195 20.51 5.00 9.07
N ILE A 196 19.67 5.74 9.80
CA ILE A 196 20.03 7.06 10.28
C ILE A 196 21.03 6.77 11.40
N VAL A 197 22.32 6.97 11.12
CA VAL A 197 23.32 7.08 12.18
C VAL A 197 23.01 8.42 12.85
N TYR A 198 22.44 8.40 14.04
CA TYR A 198 22.50 9.56 14.92
C TYR A 198 23.98 9.71 15.28
N LEU A 199 24.66 10.67 14.64
CA LEU A 199 25.88 11.23 15.20
C LEU A 199 25.41 12.05 16.40
N ILE A 200 25.57 11.47 17.58
CA ILE A 200 25.54 12.18 18.86
C ILE A 200 26.97 12.66 19.11
#